data_AF-A0A3R7SX37-F1
#
_entry.id   AF-A0A3R7SX37-F1
#
_cell.length_a   1.000
_cell.length_b   1.000
_cell.length_c   1.000
_cell.angle_alpha   90.00
_cell.angle_beta   90.00
_cell.angle_gamma   90.00
#
_symmetry.space_group_name_H-M   'P 1'
#
loop_
_entity.id
_entity.type
_entity.pdbx_description
1 polymer ?
#
loop_
_entity_poly.entity_id
_entity_poly.type
_entity_poly.pdbx_seq_one_letter_code
_entity_poly.pdbx_strand_id
1 'polypeptide(L)'
;MKQLKLFVFSLTFAYSFTYGQIFFSEYSEGSSYNKYIEIYNYSNETVNLYPQFVLTSCTNGCIDGNNFYLNEFPEDASIAPGDVYVVASSQADQAILNEADYTFQYCCGNGDDAYALMLNGLTGDVFDSSNALDIIGNENTWQEGIGWDVAGVEQATENHTLVRKSSVVEHNAGNWAMSAGTNADDSEWIVLDIDNWTNLGFHVYDSSGDIFGCTDPLADNFNPNANNDDGSCEYLNIYISGCYWCEFAANYFDFNFQITSSNMSIAITDISNLMEGDVVGVFFVDNEGYIKCGGSTSYEGSTLAISAWGDDLSTFTKDGFSIGESFIFLVERDGIVYETSSTLNNVSPFTTIYGDNNFGQVAEFDLSNEFVEECILPLGISDECEEFFSVSENQKVQKLVINVDIFGREVLGKQSSLIISIYDDGSIKKKYYLNH
;
A
#
# COMPACT_ATOMS: atom_id res chain seq x y z
N MET A 1 -48.18 -69.00 -32.06
CA MET A 1 -48.12 -68.03 -30.95
C MET A 1 -46.68 -67.56 -30.80
N LYS A 2 -46.33 -66.38 -31.34
CA LYS A 2 -45.00 -65.79 -31.14
C LYS A 2 -45.02 -65.02 -29.82
N GLN A 3 -44.21 -65.45 -28.86
CA GLN A 3 -44.09 -64.78 -27.57
C GLN A 3 -43.45 -63.40 -27.75
N LEU A 4 -44.19 -62.36 -27.33
CA LEU A 4 -43.70 -60.99 -27.25
C LEU A 4 -42.85 -60.88 -25.97
N LYS A 5 -41.53 -60.79 -26.11
CA LYS A 5 -40.63 -60.51 -24.98
C LYS A 5 -40.69 -59.01 -24.69
N LEU A 6 -41.34 -58.66 -23.58
CA LEU A 6 -41.35 -57.30 -23.05
C LEU A 6 -39.99 -57.04 -22.40
N PHE A 7 -39.17 -56.21 -23.03
CA PHE A 7 -37.94 -55.69 -22.43
C PHE A 7 -38.30 -54.45 -21.59
N VAL A 8 -38.21 -54.57 -20.27
CA VAL A 8 -38.29 -53.43 -19.36
C VAL A 8 -36.94 -52.74 -19.38
N PHE A 9 -36.86 -51.58 -20.05
CA PHE A 9 -35.70 -50.70 -19.98
C PHE A 9 -35.78 -49.94 -18.66
N SER A 10 -34.95 -50.32 -17.69
CA SER A 10 -34.72 -49.53 -16.48
C SER A 10 -33.80 -48.38 -16.84
N LEU A 11 -34.36 -47.18 -16.96
CA LEU A 11 -33.61 -45.95 -17.17
C LEU A 11 -33.01 -45.54 -15.81
N THR A 12 -31.75 -45.89 -15.56
CA THR A 12 -31.00 -45.34 -14.42
C THR A 12 -30.57 -43.92 -14.77
N PHE A 13 -31.25 -42.93 -14.20
CA PHE A 13 -30.72 -41.58 -14.15
C PHE A 13 -29.53 -41.59 -13.19
N ALA A 14 -28.31 -41.44 -13.71
CA ALA A 14 -27.19 -41.04 -12.88
C ALA A 14 -27.41 -39.56 -12.56
N TYR A 15 -27.88 -39.27 -11.35
CA TYR A 15 -27.75 -37.92 -10.82
C TYR A 15 -26.26 -37.71 -10.54
N SER A 16 -25.60 -36.90 -11.35
CA SER A 16 -24.36 -36.25 -10.93
C SER A 16 -24.76 -35.30 -9.81
N PHE A 17 -24.52 -35.69 -8.56
CA PHE A 17 -24.57 -34.75 -7.46
C PHE A 17 -23.44 -33.74 -7.71
N THR A 18 -23.80 -32.49 -7.99
CA THR A 18 -22.86 -31.37 -7.93
C THR A 18 -22.53 -31.17 -6.45
N TYR A 19 -21.48 -31.84 -5.98
CA TYR A 19 -20.94 -31.62 -4.64
C TYR A 19 -20.13 -30.33 -4.67
N GLY A 20 -20.62 -29.34 -3.93
CA GLY A 20 -20.08 -27.99 -3.84
C GLY A 20 -21.16 -26.95 -4.13
N GLN A 21 -21.90 -26.55 -3.09
CA GLN A 21 -22.95 -25.52 -3.20
C GLN A 21 -22.88 -24.48 -2.07
N ILE A 22 -22.25 -24.81 -0.95
CA ILE A 22 -22.14 -23.94 0.21
C ILE A 22 -20.73 -23.97 0.81
N PHE A 23 -20.31 -22.88 1.46
CA PHE A 23 -19.10 -22.80 2.26
C PHE A 23 -19.29 -21.80 3.41
N PHE A 24 -18.39 -21.79 4.39
CA PHE A 24 -18.32 -20.79 5.45
C PHE A 24 -17.83 -19.46 4.88
N SER A 25 -18.70 -18.45 4.85
CA SER A 25 -18.38 -17.10 4.38
C SER A 25 -17.87 -16.21 5.50
N GLU A 26 -18.25 -16.48 6.75
CA GLU A 26 -17.81 -15.69 7.90
C GLU A 26 -17.77 -16.52 9.19
N TYR A 27 -16.80 -16.21 10.06
CA TYR A 27 -16.68 -16.76 11.40
C TYR A 27 -16.33 -15.64 12.36
N SER A 28 -17.00 -15.55 13.50
CA SER A 28 -16.68 -14.54 14.52
C SER A 28 -16.56 -15.15 15.90
N GLU A 29 -15.39 -14.96 16.52
CA GLU A 29 -15.15 -15.11 17.94
C GLU A 29 -15.09 -13.70 18.56
N GLY A 30 -16.26 -13.05 18.61
CA GLY A 30 -16.40 -11.70 19.14
C GLY A 30 -16.46 -11.67 20.66
N SER A 31 -16.62 -10.47 21.21
CA SER A 31 -16.61 -10.28 22.65
C SER A 31 -17.82 -10.94 23.33
N SER A 32 -17.57 -11.55 24.49
CA SER A 32 -18.61 -12.23 25.30
C SER A 32 -19.40 -13.29 24.51
N TYR A 33 -20.58 -12.93 24.01
CA TYR A 33 -21.50 -13.83 23.29
C TYR A 33 -21.65 -13.45 21.82
N ASN A 34 -20.91 -12.46 21.32
CA ASN A 34 -20.97 -12.00 19.94
C ASN A 34 -20.28 -12.98 19.00
N LYS A 35 -20.87 -14.17 18.87
CA LYS A 35 -20.27 -15.30 18.17
C LYS A 35 -21.26 -15.84 17.16
N TYR A 36 -20.78 -16.06 15.94
CA TYR A 36 -21.58 -16.62 14.85
C TYR A 36 -20.71 -17.32 13.81
N ILE A 37 -21.38 -18.14 13.01
CA ILE A 37 -20.86 -18.79 11.80
C ILE A 37 -21.86 -18.50 10.69
N GLU A 38 -21.37 -18.02 9.56
CA GLU A 38 -22.16 -17.74 8.37
C GLU A 38 -21.80 -18.73 7.26
N ILE A 39 -22.84 -19.22 6.58
CA ILE A 39 -22.73 -20.19 5.49
C ILE A 39 -23.31 -19.55 4.24
N TYR A 40 -22.53 -19.43 3.17
CA TYR A 40 -22.97 -18.87 1.90
C TYR A 40 -23.33 -19.94 0.88
N ASN A 41 -24.41 -19.72 0.12
CA ASN A 41 -24.79 -20.56 -1.02
C ASN A 41 -24.36 -19.94 -2.36
N TYR A 42 -23.24 -20.44 -2.89
CA TYR A 42 -22.70 -20.01 -4.19
C TYR A 42 -23.33 -20.70 -5.40
N SER A 43 -24.28 -21.60 -5.18
CA SER A 43 -25.00 -22.26 -6.27
C SER A 43 -26.12 -21.41 -6.85
N ASN A 44 -26.67 -21.84 -7.98
CA ASN A 44 -27.81 -21.20 -8.64
C ASN A 44 -29.17 -21.78 -8.22
N GLU A 45 -29.20 -22.67 -7.22
CA GLU A 45 -30.42 -23.33 -6.73
C GLU A 45 -30.52 -23.19 -5.19
N THR A 46 -31.73 -23.32 -4.65
CA THR A 46 -31.91 -23.35 -3.19
C THR A 46 -31.29 -24.62 -2.61
N VAL A 47 -30.46 -24.46 -1.59
CA VAL A 47 -29.83 -25.57 -0.85
C VAL A 47 -30.63 -25.85 0.41
N ASN A 48 -31.10 -27.08 0.58
CA ASN A 48 -31.74 -27.50 1.83
C ASN A 48 -30.67 -28.03 2.79
N LEU A 49 -30.51 -27.37 3.94
CA LEU A 49 -29.54 -27.77 4.96
C LEU A 49 -30.02 -29.04 5.68
N TYR A 50 -31.28 -29.09 6.09
CA TYR A 50 -31.86 -30.33 6.61
C TYR A 50 -32.48 -31.18 5.49
N PRO A 51 -32.32 -32.52 5.48
CA PRO A 51 -31.47 -33.34 6.35
C PRO A 51 -30.07 -33.60 5.74
N GLN A 52 -29.67 -32.82 4.73
CA GLN A 52 -28.53 -33.15 3.87
C GLN A 52 -27.18 -32.83 4.52
N PHE A 53 -27.12 -31.69 5.21
CA PHE A 53 -25.94 -31.15 5.85
C PHE A 53 -26.10 -31.16 7.37
N VAL A 54 -24.97 -31.16 8.04
CA VAL A 54 -24.88 -31.04 9.49
C VAL A 54 -23.69 -30.14 9.81
N LEU A 55 -23.89 -29.21 10.75
CA LEU A 55 -22.82 -28.38 11.26
C LEU A 55 -22.15 -29.16 12.39
N THR A 56 -20.95 -29.65 12.15
CA THR A 56 -20.22 -30.40 13.17
C THR A 56 -19.26 -29.49 13.90
N SER A 57 -19.04 -29.79 15.17
CA SER A 57 -18.09 -29.05 15.99
C SER A 57 -17.22 -30.00 16.79
N CYS A 58 -16.02 -29.53 17.09
CA CYS A 58 -14.96 -30.30 17.68
C CYS A 58 -14.29 -29.46 18.75
N THR A 59 -14.68 -29.69 20.02
CA THR A 59 -14.25 -28.82 21.10
C THR A 59 -12.75 -28.97 21.37
N ASN A 60 -12.05 -27.85 21.51
CA ASN A 60 -10.59 -27.78 21.68
C ASN A 60 -9.85 -28.62 20.63
N GLY A 61 -10.26 -28.58 19.36
CA GLY A 61 -9.68 -29.38 18.27
C GLY A 61 -9.74 -30.92 18.47
N CYS A 62 -10.62 -31.42 19.35
CA CYS A 62 -10.79 -32.83 19.69
C CYS A 62 -9.50 -33.53 20.14
N ILE A 63 -8.63 -32.84 20.89
CA ILE A 63 -7.34 -33.36 21.38
C ILE A 63 -7.44 -34.74 22.06
N ASP A 64 -8.58 -35.06 22.69
CA ASP A 64 -8.83 -36.34 23.39
C ASP A 64 -9.78 -37.30 22.65
N GLY A 65 -10.11 -37.02 21.39
CA GLY A 65 -10.95 -37.86 20.51
C GLY A 65 -12.41 -38.02 20.95
N ASN A 66 -12.92 -37.21 21.90
CA ASN A 66 -14.24 -37.41 22.53
C ASN A 66 -15.14 -36.16 22.62
N ASN A 67 -14.84 -35.07 21.90
CA ASN A 67 -15.65 -33.85 21.93
C ASN A 67 -16.20 -33.46 20.56
N PHE A 68 -16.63 -34.47 19.80
CA PHE A 68 -17.28 -34.31 18.51
C PHE A 68 -18.79 -34.19 18.70
N TYR A 69 -19.39 -33.16 18.11
CA TYR A 69 -20.82 -32.91 18.17
C TYR A 69 -21.41 -32.74 16.77
N LEU A 70 -22.55 -33.40 16.55
CA LEU A 70 -23.38 -33.25 15.35
C LEU A 70 -24.50 -32.27 15.66
N ASN A 71 -24.43 -31.06 15.10
CA ASN A 71 -25.47 -30.05 15.27
C ASN A 71 -26.36 -30.05 14.02
N GLU A 72 -27.50 -30.74 14.14
CA GLU A 72 -28.50 -30.79 13.07
C GLU A 72 -29.16 -29.42 12.87
N PHE A 73 -29.39 -29.06 11.61
CA PHE A 73 -30.17 -27.88 11.26
C PHE A 73 -31.68 -28.13 11.46
N PRO A 74 -32.49 -27.07 11.69
CA PRO A 74 -33.96 -27.16 11.71
C PRO A 74 -34.54 -27.77 10.43
N GLU A 75 -35.71 -28.42 10.53
CA GLU A 75 -36.33 -29.15 9.39
C GLU A 75 -36.60 -28.29 8.14
N ASP A 76 -36.76 -26.98 8.31
CA ASP A 76 -37.03 -25.98 7.28
C ASP A 76 -35.80 -25.16 6.87
N ALA A 77 -34.62 -25.47 7.41
CA ALA A 77 -33.39 -24.74 7.12
C ALA A 77 -32.97 -24.91 5.65
N SER A 78 -32.92 -23.79 4.93
CA SER A 78 -32.50 -23.73 3.54
C SER A 78 -31.89 -22.37 3.22
N ILE A 79 -31.06 -22.31 2.17
CA ILE A 79 -30.36 -21.11 1.72
C ILE A 79 -30.73 -20.85 0.26
N ALA A 80 -31.24 -19.66 -0.07
CA ALA A 80 -31.51 -19.28 -1.45
C ALA A 80 -30.20 -19.07 -2.25
N PRO A 81 -30.23 -19.08 -3.60
CA PRO A 81 -29.05 -18.77 -4.41
C PRO A 81 -28.47 -17.39 -4.06
N GLY A 82 -27.18 -17.32 -3.75
CA GLY A 82 -26.50 -16.08 -3.40
C GLY A 82 -26.87 -15.51 -2.03
N ASP A 83 -27.55 -16.29 -1.19
CA ASP A 83 -27.95 -15.92 0.16
C ASP A 83 -27.05 -16.59 1.20
N VAL A 84 -27.17 -16.18 2.46
CA VAL A 84 -26.42 -16.74 3.59
C VAL A 84 -27.35 -17.41 4.61
N TYR A 85 -26.76 -18.23 5.49
CA TYR A 85 -27.41 -18.78 6.67
C TYR A 85 -26.53 -18.58 7.89
N VAL A 86 -27.04 -17.84 8.87
CA VAL A 86 -26.29 -17.42 10.06
C VAL A 86 -26.70 -18.25 11.27
N VAL A 87 -25.71 -18.92 11.86
CA VAL A 87 -25.83 -19.61 13.14
C VAL A 87 -25.15 -18.78 14.21
N ALA A 88 -25.90 -18.28 15.19
CA ALA A 88 -25.37 -17.37 16.21
C ALA A 88 -25.58 -17.88 17.65
N SER A 89 -24.87 -17.26 18.59
CA SER A 89 -25.20 -17.37 20.00
C SER A 89 -26.54 -16.68 20.29
N SER A 90 -27.45 -17.36 20.99
CA SER A 90 -28.74 -16.79 21.42
C SER A 90 -28.63 -15.58 22.37
N GLN A 91 -27.42 -15.28 22.85
CA GLN A 91 -27.12 -14.17 23.75
C GLN A 91 -26.24 -13.09 23.08
N ALA A 92 -26.00 -13.20 21.77
CA ALA A 92 -25.25 -12.21 21.01
C ALA A 92 -25.94 -10.83 21.03
N ASP A 93 -25.19 -9.81 20.61
CA ASP A 93 -25.74 -8.49 20.34
C ASP A 93 -26.95 -8.56 19.40
N GLN A 94 -27.89 -7.63 19.56
CA GLN A 94 -29.11 -7.60 18.76
C GLN A 94 -28.82 -7.41 17.26
N ALA A 95 -27.72 -6.74 16.89
CA ALA A 95 -27.29 -6.63 15.49
C ALA A 95 -27.04 -8.01 14.88
N ILE A 96 -26.36 -8.91 15.60
CA ILE A 96 -26.12 -10.29 15.16
C ILE A 96 -27.43 -11.07 15.13
N LEU A 97 -28.26 -10.95 16.17
CA LEU A 97 -29.53 -11.68 16.27
C LEU A 97 -30.55 -11.28 15.19
N ASN A 98 -30.42 -10.10 14.58
CA ASN A 98 -31.29 -9.68 13.48
C ASN A 98 -30.98 -10.42 12.17
N GLU A 99 -29.73 -10.83 11.98
CA GLU A 99 -29.27 -11.58 10.80
C GLU A 99 -29.26 -13.09 11.06
N ALA A 100 -29.40 -13.54 12.31
CA ALA A 100 -29.37 -14.95 12.68
C ALA A 100 -30.61 -15.74 12.21
N ASP A 101 -30.40 -16.76 11.39
CA ASP A 101 -31.42 -17.73 11.01
C ASP A 101 -31.64 -18.81 12.07
N TYR A 102 -30.58 -19.11 12.82
CA TYR A 102 -30.64 -20.08 13.91
C TYR A 102 -29.74 -19.71 15.06
N THR A 103 -30.17 -20.05 16.28
CA THR A 103 -29.41 -19.72 17.49
C THR A 103 -29.21 -20.92 18.39
N PHE A 104 -27.98 -21.05 18.92
CA PHE A 104 -27.67 -21.99 20.00
C PHE A 104 -27.32 -21.23 21.29
N GLN A 105 -27.55 -21.88 22.43
CA GLN A 105 -27.17 -21.27 23.72
C GLN A 105 -25.64 -21.09 23.84
N TYR A 106 -24.87 -22.04 23.30
CA TYR A 106 -23.41 -22.06 23.39
C TYR A 106 -22.81 -22.14 21.99
N CYS A 107 -23.13 -21.18 21.12
CA CYS A 107 -22.54 -21.16 19.79
C CYS A 107 -21.11 -20.65 19.79
N CYS A 108 -20.40 -21.31 18.87
CA CYS A 108 -19.25 -20.92 18.07
C CYS A 108 -17.89 -20.93 18.75
N GLY A 109 -17.84 -21.47 19.97
CA GLY A 109 -16.60 -21.81 20.63
C GLY A 109 -15.85 -20.62 21.19
N ASN A 110 -14.58 -20.78 21.52
CA ASN A 110 -13.69 -19.73 22.04
C ASN A 110 -12.36 -19.65 21.28
N GLY A 111 -12.42 -19.93 19.98
CA GLY A 111 -11.32 -19.76 19.03
C GLY A 111 -10.45 -20.99 18.84
N ASP A 112 -10.47 -21.96 19.76
CA ASP A 112 -9.76 -23.24 19.66
C ASP A 112 -10.70 -24.43 19.34
N ASP A 113 -11.94 -24.13 18.95
CA ASP A 113 -12.94 -25.10 18.53
C ASP A 113 -13.05 -25.17 17.00
N ALA A 114 -12.91 -26.37 16.44
CA ALA A 114 -13.05 -26.55 15.00
C ALA A 114 -14.52 -26.74 14.61
N TYR A 115 -14.92 -26.17 13.47
CA TYR A 115 -16.26 -26.28 12.90
C TYR A 115 -16.18 -26.77 11.47
N ALA A 116 -17.03 -27.73 11.10
CA ALA A 116 -17.08 -28.25 9.75
C ALA A 116 -18.51 -28.41 9.24
N LEU A 117 -18.71 -28.09 7.95
CA LEU A 117 -19.91 -28.50 7.22
C LEU A 117 -19.67 -29.91 6.68
N MET A 118 -20.53 -30.84 7.04
CA MET A 118 -20.45 -32.22 6.58
C MET A 118 -21.77 -32.67 5.98
N LEU A 119 -21.70 -33.63 5.07
CA LEU A 119 -22.89 -34.34 4.60
C LEU A 119 -23.33 -35.32 5.68
N ASN A 120 -24.61 -35.30 6.02
CA ASN A 120 -25.17 -36.13 7.10
C ASN A 120 -24.91 -37.64 6.90
N GLY A 121 -24.87 -38.11 5.65
CA GLY A 121 -24.56 -39.52 5.35
C GLY A 121 -23.07 -39.91 5.45
N LEU A 122 -22.18 -38.94 5.63
CA LEU A 122 -20.73 -39.14 5.71
C LEU A 122 -20.15 -38.80 7.11
N THR A 123 -21.00 -38.46 8.07
CA THR A 123 -20.55 -38.27 9.45
C THR A 123 -20.25 -39.63 10.08
N GLY A 124 -18.96 -39.93 10.25
CA GLY A 124 -18.52 -41.06 11.06
C GLY A 124 -18.78 -40.84 12.56
N ASP A 125 -18.23 -41.72 13.39
CA ASP A 125 -18.31 -41.59 14.86
C ASP A 125 -17.24 -40.64 15.45
N VAL A 126 -16.38 -40.06 14.60
CA VAL A 126 -15.24 -39.20 14.96
C VAL A 126 -15.22 -37.99 14.02
N PHE A 127 -14.78 -36.84 14.53
CA PHE A 127 -14.50 -35.69 13.69
C PHE A 127 -13.34 -36.04 12.74
N ASP A 128 -13.63 -36.07 11.45
CA ASP A 128 -12.68 -36.38 10.40
C ASP A 128 -12.79 -35.29 9.34
N SER A 129 -11.82 -34.38 9.37
CA SER A 129 -11.70 -33.26 8.44
C SER A 129 -11.74 -33.69 6.98
N SER A 130 -11.32 -34.92 6.64
CA SER A 130 -11.38 -35.42 5.26
C SER A 130 -12.80 -35.65 4.73
N ASN A 131 -13.80 -35.71 5.63
CA ASN A 131 -15.22 -35.77 5.27
C ASN A 131 -15.90 -34.38 5.29
N ALA A 132 -15.16 -33.33 5.66
CA ALA A 132 -15.69 -31.97 5.65
C ALA A 132 -15.79 -31.45 4.21
N LEU A 133 -16.93 -30.84 3.92
CA LEU A 133 -17.11 -29.98 2.75
C LEU A 133 -16.26 -28.72 2.94
N ASP A 134 -16.42 -28.07 4.09
CA ASP A 134 -15.67 -26.89 4.48
C ASP A 134 -15.35 -26.96 5.97
N ILE A 135 -14.21 -26.42 6.38
CA ILE A 135 -13.75 -26.43 7.77
C ILE A 135 -13.16 -25.08 8.19
N ILE A 136 -13.38 -24.71 9.45
CA ILE A 136 -12.64 -23.68 10.19
C ILE A 136 -11.95 -24.36 11.37
N GLY A 137 -10.67 -24.09 11.54
CA GLY A 137 -9.82 -24.81 12.49
C GLY A 137 -9.43 -26.21 12.02
N ASN A 138 -8.79 -27.00 12.87
CA ASN A 138 -8.30 -28.33 12.52
C ASN A 138 -8.49 -29.34 13.67
N GLU A 139 -8.46 -30.62 13.33
CA GLU A 139 -8.31 -31.70 14.31
C GLU A 139 -6.88 -31.77 14.86
N ASN A 140 -6.73 -32.16 16.13
CA ASN A 140 -5.45 -32.42 16.79
C ASN A 140 -4.53 -31.20 16.97
N THR A 141 -5.09 -30.06 17.40
CA THR A 141 -4.27 -28.94 17.86
C THR A 141 -3.39 -29.33 19.04
N TRP A 142 -2.25 -28.66 19.18
CA TRP A 142 -1.22 -29.07 20.15
C TRP A 142 -1.51 -28.59 21.57
N GLN A 143 -2.45 -27.65 21.77
CA GLN A 143 -2.73 -27.05 23.07
C GLN A 143 -4.17 -26.48 23.16
N GLU A 144 -4.85 -26.75 24.28
CA GLU A 144 -6.14 -26.15 24.65
C GLU A 144 -6.01 -24.63 24.89
N GLY A 145 -7.01 -23.88 24.44
CA GLY A 145 -7.12 -22.43 24.61
C GLY A 145 -6.22 -21.61 23.68
N ILE A 146 -5.80 -22.18 22.54
CA ILE A 146 -4.98 -21.49 21.55
C ILE A 146 -5.69 -21.55 20.19
N GLY A 147 -6.01 -20.38 19.65
CA GLY A 147 -6.58 -20.26 18.31
C GLY A 147 -5.59 -20.63 17.20
N TRP A 148 -6.08 -20.74 15.97
CA TRP A 148 -5.26 -20.95 14.78
C TRP A 148 -4.81 -19.63 14.18
N ASP A 149 -3.57 -19.61 13.70
CA ASP A 149 -3.07 -18.51 12.88
C ASP A 149 -3.80 -18.48 11.53
N VAL A 150 -4.14 -17.28 11.06
CA VAL A 150 -4.81 -17.07 9.76
C VAL A 150 -4.23 -15.83 9.11
N ALA A 151 -3.90 -15.91 7.81
CA ALA A 151 -3.39 -14.79 7.04
C ALA A 151 -2.16 -14.07 7.66
N GLY A 152 -1.35 -14.80 8.45
CA GLY A 152 -0.18 -14.26 9.15
C GLY A 152 -0.48 -13.56 10.48
N VAL A 153 -1.74 -13.55 10.93
CA VAL A 153 -2.15 -13.09 12.26
C VAL A 153 -2.16 -14.28 13.21
N GLU A 154 -1.42 -14.16 14.32
CA GLU A 154 -1.33 -15.21 15.34
C GLU A 154 -2.67 -15.39 16.07
N GLN A 155 -3.12 -16.64 16.22
CA GLN A 155 -4.38 -17.00 16.90
C GLN A 155 -5.62 -16.24 16.39
N ALA A 156 -5.68 -15.96 15.09
CA ALA A 156 -6.73 -15.18 14.45
C ALA A 156 -8.14 -15.80 14.52
N THR A 157 -8.29 -17.08 14.89
CA THR A 157 -9.63 -17.61 15.22
C THR A 157 -10.11 -17.22 16.62
N GLU A 158 -9.26 -16.64 17.45
CA GLU A 158 -9.62 -16.07 18.76
C GLU A 158 -9.67 -14.54 18.66
N ASN A 159 -10.70 -13.92 19.21
CA ASN A 159 -10.93 -12.48 19.32
C ASN A 159 -10.90 -11.71 17.99
N HIS A 160 -11.43 -12.30 16.91
CA HIS A 160 -11.49 -11.69 15.59
C HIS A 160 -12.73 -12.13 14.82
N THR A 161 -13.02 -11.42 13.73
CA THR A 161 -13.94 -11.87 12.68
C THR A 161 -13.13 -12.27 11.45
N LEU A 162 -13.37 -13.47 10.93
CA LEU A 162 -12.78 -13.98 9.69
C LEU A 162 -13.83 -13.91 8.59
N VAL A 163 -13.54 -13.15 7.53
CA VAL A 163 -14.40 -13.05 6.34
C VAL A 163 -13.74 -13.79 5.19
N ARG A 164 -14.47 -14.69 4.55
CA ARG A 164 -14.00 -15.39 3.35
C ARG A 164 -13.81 -14.38 2.22
N LYS A 165 -12.69 -14.45 1.51
CA LYS A 165 -12.44 -13.58 0.35
C LYS A 165 -13.44 -13.88 -0.77
N SER A 166 -13.85 -12.84 -1.49
CA SER A 166 -14.77 -12.97 -2.62
C SER A 166 -14.25 -13.82 -3.77
N SER A 167 -12.93 -13.91 -3.92
CA SER A 167 -12.25 -14.73 -4.93
C SER A 167 -12.30 -16.24 -4.63
N VAL A 168 -12.79 -16.65 -3.45
CA VAL A 168 -12.91 -18.06 -3.08
C VAL A 168 -14.21 -18.61 -3.67
N VAL A 169 -14.07 -19.47 -4.67
CA VAL A 169 -15.20 -19.96 -5.48
C VAL A 169 -15.66 -21.38 -5.12
N GLU A 170 -14.99 -22.02 -4.18
CA GLU A 170 -15.33 -23.34 -3.68
C GLU A 170 -14.91 -23.51 -2.22
N HIS A 171 -15.50 -24.48 -1.54
CA HIS A 171 -15.15 -24.84 -0.17
C HIS A 171 -13.72 -25.42 -0.07
N ASN A 172 -13.12 -25.41 1.12
CA ASN A 172 -11.75 -25.89 1.30
C ASN A 172 -11.58 -27.43 1.41
N ALA A 173 -12.68 -28.19 1.32
CA ALA A 173 -12.68 -29.66 1.33
C ALA A 173 -11.95 -30.26 2.55
N GLY A 174 -12.05 -29.59 3.71
CA GLY A 174 -11.41 -30.02 4.95
C GLY A 174 -9.95 -29.63 5.10
N ASN A 175 -9.36 -28.93 4.12
CA ASN A 175 -7.96 -28.51 4.18
C ASN A 175 -7.81 -27.13 4.83
N TRP A 176 -7.90 -27.08 6.17
CA TRP A 176 -7.74 -25.84 6.92
C TRP A 176 -6.39 -25.17 6.71
N ALA A 177 -5.29 -25.94 6.68
CA ALA A 177 -3.95 -25.36 6.56
C ALA A 177 -3.76 -24.59 5.25
N MET A 178 -4.34 -25.08 4.14
CA MET A 178 -4.37 -24.36 2.87
C MET A 178 -5.28 -23.12 2.95
N SER A 179 -6.46 -23.30 3.55
CA SER A 179 -7.46 -22.25 3.70
C SER A 179 -6.99 -21.06 4.54
N ALA A 180 -6.39 -21.34 5.70
CA ALA A 180 -5.90 -20.34 6.63
C ALA A 180 -4.73 -19.52 6.05
N GLY A 181 -3.91 -20.15 5.20
CA GLY A 181 -2.71 -19.53 4.63
C GLY A 181 -1.65 -19.21 5.67
N THR A 182 -0.57 -18.57 5.23
CA THR A 182 0.53 -18.10 6.08
C THR A 182 0.63 -16.58 6.12
N ASN A 183 0.00 -15.89 5.17
CA ASN A 183 -0.02 -14.43 5.05
C ASN A 183 -1.30 -13.97 4.32
N ALA A 184 -1.47 -12.66 4.19
CA ALA A 184 -2.65 -12.09 3.57
C ALA A 184 -2.81 -12.46 2.08
N ASP A 185 -1.74 -12.85 1.36
CA ASP A 185 -1.83 -13.14 -0.08
C ASP A 185 -2.29 -14.57 -0.34
N ASP A 186 -1.80 -15.54 0.44
CA ASP A 186 -2.08 -16.97 0.25
C ASP A 186 -3.28 -17.50 1.06
N SER A 187 -3.85 -16.70 1.97
CA SER A 187 -5.04 -17.05 2.75
C SER A 187 -6.34 -16.89 1.95
N GLU A 188 -7.32 -17.74 2.25
CA GLU A 188 -8.71 -17.59 1.79
C GLU A 188 -9.51 -16.59 2.64
N TRP A 189 -8.92 -16.07 3.72
CA TRP A 189 -9.60 -15.25 4.73
C TRP A 189 -9.03 -13.85 4.84
N ILE A 190 -9.90 -12.91 5.19
CA ILE A 190 -9.57 -11.57 5.66
C ILE A 190 -9.80 -11.58 7.17
N VAL A 191 -8.77 -11.23 7.94
CA VAL A 191 -8.84 -11.15 9.41
C VAL A 191 -9.21 -9.71 9.79
N LEU A 192 -10.34 -9.55 10.45
CA LEU A 192 -10.86 -8.28 10.94
C LEU A 192 -10.81 -8.23 12.47
N ASP A 193 -10.77 -7.03 13.02
CA ASP A 193 -10.82 -6.80 14.47
C ASP A 193 -12.05 -7.45 15.12
N ILE A 194 -11.94 -7.73 16.43
CA ILE A 194 -13.04 -8.22 17.25
C ILE A 194 -14.31 -7.37 17.07
N ASP A 195 -15.47 -8.02 17.06
CA ASP A 195 -16.79 -7.40 16.90
C ASP A 195 -16.98 -6.59 15.62
N ASN A 196 -16.18 -6.84 14.58
CA ASN A 196 -16.46 -6.31 13.26
C ASN A 196 -17.50 -7.21 12.56
N TRP A 197 -18.69 -6.67 12.32
CA TRP A 197 -19.82 -7.37 11.68
C TRP A 197 -20.25 -6.70 10.38
N THR A 198 -19.36 -5.95 9.72
CA THR A 198 -19.71 -5.21 8.49
C THR A 198 -20.12 -6.11 7.33
N ASN A 199 -19.81 -7.41 7.42
CA ASN A 199 -20.04 -8.41 6.40
C ASN A 199 -21.12 -9.43 6.81
N LEU A 200 -21.61 -9.37 8.05
CA LEU A 200 -22.66 -10.27 8.51
C LEU A 200 -23.96 -10.08 7.73
N GLY A 201 -24.55 -11.19 7.30
CA GLY A 201 -25.82 -11.25 6.57
C GLY A 201 -25.65 -11.22 5.05
N PHE A 202 -24.42 -11.19 4.52
CA PHE A 202 -24.17 -11.29 3.08
C PHE A 202 -22.74 -11.74 2.77
N HIS A 203 -22.56 -12.31 1.57
CA HIS A 203 -21.23 -12.60 1.07
C HIS A 203 -21.06 -12.10 -0.37
N VAL A 204 -19.96 -11.42 -0.63
CA VAL A 204 -19.59 -11.01 -1.99
C VAL A 204 -18.90 -12.19 -2.64
N TYR A 205 -19.55 -12.78 -3.63
CA TYR A 205 -19.01 -13.92 -4.37
C TYR A 205 -18.59 -13.52 -5.78
N ASP A 206 -17.29 -13.60 -6.06
CA ASP A 206 -16.73 -13.24 -7.35
C ASP A 206 -16.29 -14.48 -8.13
N SER A 207 -17.23 -15.07 -8.87
CA SER A 207 -16.95 -16.19 -9.78
C SER A 207 -16.37 -15.78 -11.14
N SER A 208 -16.14 -14.50 -11.37
CA SER A 208 -15.56 -14.03 -12.63
C SER A 208 -14.10 -14.49 -12.80
N GLY A 209 -13.44 -14.84 -11.70
CA GLY A 209 -11.99 -15.06 -11.66
C GLY A 209 -11.21 -13.75 -11.74
N ASP A 210 -11.88 -12.61 -11.61
CA ASP A 210 -11.27 -11.30 -11.62
C ASP A 210 -10.61 -11.05 -10.26
N ILE A 211 -9.29 -10.98 -10.25
CA ILE A 211 -8.50 -10.55 -9.11
C ILE A 211 -8.27 -9.06 -9.31
N PHE A 212 -8.99 -8.26 -8.53
CA PHE A 212 -8.86 -6.81 -8.52
C PHE A 212 -7.62 -6.40 -7.72
N GLY A 213 -6.90 -5.39 -8.23
CA GLY A 213 -5.73 -4.80 -7.59
C GLY A 213 -4.90 -4.05 -8.60
N CYS A 214 -3.87 -3.33 -8.15
CA CYS A 214 -3.02 -2.60 -9.06
C CYS A 214 -2.31 -3.54 -10.05
N THR A 215 -2.53 -3.34 -11.35
CA THR A 215 -1.91 -4.14 -12.42
C THR A 215 -0.65 -3.51 -13.00
N ASP A 216 -0.28 -2.31 -12.54
CA ASP A 216 0.92 -1.61 -12.99
C ASP A 216 2.16 -2.06 -12.20
N PRO A 217 3.16 -2.73 -12.82
CA PRO A 217 4.38 -3.16 -12.15
C PRO A 217 5.27 -2.02 -11.64
N LEU A 218 4.96 -0.76 -11.95
CA LEU A 218 5.65 0.43 -11.44
C LEU A 218 5.00 1.03 -10.19
N ALA A 219 3.82 0.56 -9.78
CA ALA A 219 3.17 1.01 -8.55
C ALA A 219 3.75 0.30 -7.31
N ASP A 220 3.79 1.00 -6.18
CA ASP A 220 4.29 0.46 -4.91
C ASP A 220 3.41 -0.67 -4.37
N ASN A 221 2.13 -0.68 -4.74
CA ASN A 221 1.16 -1.71 -4.39
C ASN A 221 0.80 -2.63 -5.57
N PHE A 222 1.71 -2.80 -6.54
CA PHE A 222 1.53 -3.76 -7.63
C PHE A 222 1.17 -5.16 -7.12
N ASN A 223 0.05 -5.70 -7.60
CA ASN A 223 -0.37 -7.06 -7.30
C ASN A 223 -0.15 -7.96 -8.53
N PRO A 224 0.84 -8.88 -8.50
CA PRO A 224 1.13 -9.76 -9.64
C PRO A 224 0.03 -10.77 -9.94
N ASN A 225 -0.92 -10.97 -9.01
CA ASN A 225 -2.07 -11.84 -9.20
C ASN A 225 -3.28 -11.09 -9.75
N ALA A 226 -3.28 -9.75 -9.74
CA ALA A 226 -4.38 -8.97 -10.27
C ALA A 226 -4.47 -9.13 -11.79
N ASN A 227 -5.67 -9.38 -12.29
CA ASN A 227 -5.97 -9.46 -13.72
C ASN A 227 -6.95 -8.36 -14.18
N ASN A 228 -7.46 -7.55 -13.25
CA ASN A 228 -8.25 -6.36 -13.51
C ASN A 228 -7.77 -5.23 -12.59
N ASP A 229 -7.44 -4.09 -13.20
CA ASP A 229 -7.07 -2.89 -12.45
C ASP A 229 -8.30 -2.30 -11.75
N ASP A 230 -8.21 -2.14 -10.44
CA ASP A 230 -9.26 -1.52 -9.61
C ASP A 230 -9.02 -0.03 -9.37
N GLY A 231 -7.97 0.54 -9.98
CA GLY A 231 -7.58 1.95 -9.82
C GLY A 231 -6.96 2.25 -8.46
N SER A 232 -6.59 1.21 -7.68
CA SER A 232 -5.94 1.36 -6.38
C SER A 232 -4.45 1.66 -6.48
N CYS A 233 -3.83 1.68 -7.68
CA CYS A 233 -2.40 1.89 -7.85
C CYS A 233 -1.87 3.09 -7.07
N GLU A 234 -1.09 2.80 -6.04
CA GLU A 234 -0.36 3.77 -5.24
C GLU A 234 1.03 3.91 -5.85
N TYR A 235 1.32 5.11 -6.30
CA TYR A 235 2.67 5.53 -6.60
C TYR A 235 3.10 6.40 -5.45
N LEU A 236 4.31 6.19 -4.94
CA LEU A 236 5.00 7.16 -4.09
C LEU A 236 4.84 8.52 -4.75
N ASN A 237 3.94 9.34 -4.19
CA ASN A 237 3.83 10.75 -4.48
C ASN A 237 5.08 11.41 -3.88
N ILE A 238 6.22 11.15 -4.52
CA ILE A 238 7.22 12.19 -4.65
C ILE A 238 6.44 13.29 -5.36
N TYR A 239 6.15 14.39 -4.66
CA TYR A 239 5.73 15.61 -5.33
C TYR A 239 6.93 16.01 -6.20
N ILE A 240 6.95 15.48 -7.42
CA ILE A 240 7.97 15.77 -8.41
C ILE A 240 7.75 17.24 -8.73
N SER A 241 8.49 18.09 -8.03
CA SER A 241 8.28 19.52 -8.00
C SER A 241 9.50 20.19 -8.58
N GLY A 242 9.28 21.13 -9.49
CA GLY A 242 10.33 22.00 -9.98
C GLY A 242 9.81 23.34 -10.49
N CYS A 243 10.72 24.28 -10.65
CA CYS A 243 10.44 25.68 -10.95
C CYS A 243 11.40 26.18 -12.02
N TYR A 244 10.94 26.60 -13.20
CA TYR A 244 11.87 27.02 -14.27
C TYR A 244 12.03 28.54 -14.38
N TRP A 245 11.16 29.33 -13.73
CA TRP A 245 11.16 30.78 -13.90
C TRP A 245 11.85 31.54 -12.75
N CYS A 246 12.04 30.92 -11.59
CA CYS A 246 12.68 31.57 -10.45
C CYS A 246 13.96 30.86 -10.01
N GLU A 247 15.11 31.43 -10.35
CA GLU A 247 16.44 30.90 -9.97
C GLU A 247 16.68 30.84 -8.45
N PHE A 248 15.88 31.57 -7.67
CA PHE A 248 15.93 31.55 -6.21
C PHE A 248 15.01 30.51 -5.56
N ALA A 249 14.18 29.79 -6.34
CA ALA A 249 13.34 28.73 -5.81
C ALA A 249 14.22 27.54 -5.34
N ALA A 250 13.81 26.88 -4.25
CA ALA A 250 14.55 25.73 -3.71
C ALA A 250 14.61 24.56 -4.72
N ASN A 251 13.58 24.46 -5.56
CA ASN A 251 13.39 23.45 -6.59
C ASN A 251 13.58 24.02 -8.01
N TYR A 252 14.49 25.00 -8.19
CA TYR A 252 14.75 25.56 -9.53
C TYR A 252 15.27 24.50 -10.52
N PHE A 253 14.69 24.48 -11.73
CA PHE A 253 15.09 23.68 -12.87
C PHE A 253 16.30 24.31 -13.55
N ASP A 254 17.47 23.95 -13.04
CA ASP A 254 18.70 24.27 -13.74
C ASP A 254 19.00 23.18 -14.78
N PHE A 255 19.02 23.53 -16.07
CA PHE A 255 19.49 22.63 -17.12
C PHE A 255 21.02 22.49 -17.12
N ASN A 256 21.74 23.25 -16.30
CA ASN A 256 23.13 22.97 -15.99
C ASN A 256 23.24 21.73 -15.09
N PHE A 257 24.26 20.91 -15.34
CA PHE A 257 24.54 19.71 -14.58
C PHE A 257 26.00 19.73 -14.10
N GLN A 258 26.28 18.93 -13.06
CA GLN A 258 27.64 18.68 -12.60
C GLN A 258 28.16 17.36 -13.15
N ILE A 259 29.46 17.30 -13.42
CA ILE A 259 30.14 16.07 -13.81
C ILE A 259 30.73 15.45 -12.54
N THR A 260 30.09 14.41 -12.03
CA THR A 260 30.32 13.87 -10.69
C THR A 260 30.96 12.47 -10.75
N SER A 261 30.39 11.55 -11.54
CA SER A 261 30.89 10.18 -11.68
C SER A 261 30.99 9.71 -13.14
N SER A 262 30.90 8.39 -13.37
CA SER A 262 30.75 7.79 -14.70
C SER A 262 29.48 8.31 -15.37
N ASN A 263 29.39 8.18 -16.70
CA ASN A 263 28.18 8.53 -17.43
C ASN A 263 27.57 7.33 -18.16
N MET A 264 26.30 7.48 -18.50
CA MET A 264 25.58 6.67 -19.45
C MET A 264 25.27 7.52 -20.68
N SER A 265 25.44 6.96 -21.88
CA SER A 265 25.13 7.66 -23.13
C SER A 265 23.74 7.26 -23.63
N ILE A 266 22.84 8.23 -23.76
CA ILE A 266 21.46 8.03 -24.19
C ILE A 266 21.26 8.66 -25.56
N ALA A 267 20.99 7.85 -26.58
CA ALA A 267 20.65 8.34 -27.91
C ALA A 267 19.15 8.66 -28.02
N ILE A 268 18.79 9.82 -28.56
CA ILE A 268 17.40 10.15 -28.86
C ILE A 268 17.22 10.02 -30.37
N THR A 269 16.46 9.00 -30.81
CA THR A 269 16.29 8.71 -32.23
C THR A 269 15.06 9.36 -32.84
N ASP A 270 14.02 9.57 -32.04
CA ASP A 270 12.87 10.36 -32.45
C ASP A 270 13.12 11.83 -32.10
N ILE A 271 13.47 12.60 -33.11
CA ILE A 271 13.78 14.04 -33.00
C ILE A 271 12.74 14.87 -33.74
N SER A 272 11.64 14.26 -34.16
CA SER A 272 10.64 14.88 -35.03
C SER A 272 9.94 16.08 -34.39
N ASN A 273 9.86 16.09 -33.06
CA ASN A 273 9.23 17.13 -32.26
C ASN A 273 10.20 18.23 -31.78
N LEU A 274 11.51 18.07 -32.03
CA LEU A 274 12.53 19.03 -31.61
C LEU A 274 12.82 20.10 -32.68
N MET A 275 13.15 21.30 -32.22
CA MET A 275 13.55 22.44 -33.03
C MET A 275 15.01 22.81 -32.73
N GLU A 276 15.75 23.25 -33.76
CA GLU A 276 17.14 23.70 -33.58
C GLU A 276 17.18 24.82 -32.52
N GLY A 277 18.00 24.61 -31.48
CA GLY A 277 18.08 25.49 -30.31
C GLY A 277 17.38 24.97 -29.05
N ASP A 278 16.53 23.93 -29.14
CA ASP A 278 15.96 23.27 -27.96
C ASP A 278 17.08 22.70 -27.08
N VAL A 279 16.98 22.86 -25.76
CA VAL A 279 17.85 22.19 -24.80
C VAL A 279 17.13 20.98 -24.25
N VAL A 280 17.68 19.79 -24.47
CA VAL A 280 17.11 18.54 -23.98
C VAL A 280 17.91 18.08 -22.77
N GLY A 281 17.23 17.94 -21.64
CA GLY A 281 17.83 17.49 -20.38
C GLY A 281 17.35 16.08 -19.99
N VAL A 282 18.21 15.38 -19.26
CA VAL A 282 17.92 14.13 -18.57
C VAL A 282 18.09 14.36 -17.07
N PHE A 283 17.04 14.04 -16.32
CA PHE A 283 16.89 14.43 -14.92
C PHE A 283 16.64 13.22 -14.04
N PHE A 284 17.05 13.36 -12.78
CA PHE A 284 16.81 12.42 -11.68
C PHE A 284 16.07 13.13 -10.55
N VAL A 285 15.62 12.37 -9.56
CA VAL A 285 15.05 12.89 -8.32
C VAL A 285 16.07 12.78 -7.20
N ASP A 286 16.36 13.90 -6.54
CA ASP A 286 17.26 13.94 -5.40
C ASP A 286 16.62 13.39 -4.10
N ASN A 287 17.38 13.37 -3.01
CA ASN A 287 16.90 12.85 -1.72
C ASN A 287 15.80 13.71 -1.07
N GLU A 288 15.59 14.94 -1.56
CA GLU A 288 14.56 15.87 -1.07
C GLU A 288 13.29 15.83 -1.94
N GLY A 289 13.30 15.03 -3.02
CA GLY A 289 12.17 14.88 -3.95
C GLY A 289 12.17 15.89 -5.10
N TYR A 290 13.25 16.66 -5.28
CA TYR A 290 13.34 17.64 -6.36
C TYR A 290 13.95 17.04 -7.61
N ILE A 291 13.44 17.47 -8.77
CA ILE A 291 14.04 17.13 -10.05
C ILE A 291 15.38 17.89 -10.19
N LYS A 292 16.46 17.17 -10.48
CA LYS A 292 17.80 17.72 -10.74
C LYS A 292 18.34 17.24 -12.08
N CYS A 293 19.01 18.13 -12.80
CA CYS A 293 19.60 17.82 -14.10
C CYS A 293 20.84 16.95 -13.91
N GLY A 294 20.80 15.73 -14.45
CA GLY A 294 21.96 14.85 -14.51
C GLY A 294 22.67 14.88 -15.87
N GLY A 295 22.22 15.72 -16.80
CA GLY A 295 22.82 15.89 -18.12
C GLY A 295 21.93 16.67 -19.07
N SER A 296 22.50 17.50 -19.93
CA SER A 296 21.74 18.23 -20.95
C SER A 296 22.58 18.49 -22.20
N THR A 297 21.92 18.75 -23.32
CA THR A 297 22.57 19.14 -24.56
C THR A 297 21.60 19.92 -25.46
N SER A 298 22.14 20.81 -26.30
CA SER A 298 21.35 21.53 -27.30
C SER A 298 21.15 20.68 -28.55
N TYR A 299 19.95 20.75 -29.13
CA TYR A 299 19.63 20.10 -30.38
C TYR A 299 20.03 20.97 -31.59
N GLU A 300 20.92 20.43 -32.42
CA GLU A 300 21.54 21.10 -33.57
C GLU A 300 20.98 20.59 -34.93
N GLY A 301 19.75 20.06 -34.96
CA GLY A 301 19.05 19.71 -36.20
C GLY A 301 19.45 18.40 -36.89
N SER A 302 20.22 17.51 -36.25
CA SER A 302 20.66 16.25 -36.88
C SER A 302 20.57 15.01 -35.98
N THR A 303 21.47 14.85 -35.03
CA THR A 303 21.50 13.72 -34.10
C THR A 303 21.60 14.24 -32.68
N LEU A 304 20.96 13.54 -31.74
CA LEU A 304 20.95 13.93 -30.35
C LEU A 304 21.40 12.76 -29.46
N ALA A 305 22.38 13.01 -28.61
CA ALA A 305 22.79 12.09 -27.57
C ALA A 305 23.11 12.87 -26.29
N ILE A 306 22.64 12.37 -25.16
CA ILE A 306 22.79 13.00 -23.85
C ILE A 306 23.67 12.10 -22.98
N SER A 307 24.59 12.70 -22.23
CA SER A 307 25.33 12.01 -21.18
C SER A 307 24.62 12.21 -19.86
N ALA A 308 24.03 11.14 -19.30
CA ALA A 308 23.52 11.12 -17.94
C ALA A 308 24.68 10.80 -16.98
N TRP A 309 24.96 11.68 -16.01
CA TRP A 309 26.06 11.55 -15.06
C TRP A 309 25.61 10.90 -13.75
N GLY A 310 26.33 9.88 -13.29
CA GLY A 310 26.03 9.15 -12.07
C GLY A 310 26.45 9.91 -10.80
N ASP A 311 25.81 9.57 -9.69
CA ASP A 311 26.07 10.15 -8.36
C ASP A 311 27.50 9.86 -7.87
N ASP A 312 28.17 10.87 -7.30
CA ASP A 312 29.43 10.64 -6.58
C ASP A 312 29.16 10.32 -5.10
N LEU A 313 29.37 9.05 -4.76
CA LEU A 313 29.21 8.54 -3.38
C LEU A 313 30.21 9.15 -2.36
N SER A 314 31.10 10.05 -2.79
CA SER A 314 31.99 10.78 -1.89
C SER A 314 31.29 11.87 -1.08
N THR A 315 30.08 12.28 -1.49
CA THR A 315 29.26 13.27 -0.78
C THR A 315 27.96 12.64 -0.24
N PHE A 316 27.30 13.33 0.69
CA PHE A 316 25.98 12.92 1.19
C PHE A 316 24.83 13.48 0.35
N THR A 317 25.13 14.40 -0.57
CA THR A 317 24.18 15.02 -1.47
C THR A 317 24.07 14.18 -2.72
N LYS A 318 22.84 13.87 -3.14
CA LYS A 318 22.63 13.20 -4.41
C LYS A 318 22.77 14.22 -5.54
N ASP A 319 23.84 14.10 -6.31
CA ASP A 319 24.22 15.04 -7.38
C ASP A 319 24.29 14.39 -8.77
N GLY A 320 23.91 13.11 -8.86
CA GLY A 320 23.72 12.39 -10.12
C GLY A 320 22.81 11.18 -9.98
N PHE A 321 22.76 10.38 -11.04
CA PHE A 321 21.96 9.15 -11.08
C PHE A 321 22.56 8.02 -10.24
N SER A 322 21.72 7.34 -9.48
CA SER A 322 22.05 6.05 -8.86
C SER A 322 21.81 4.89 -9.84
N ILE A 323 22.56 3.80 -9.70
CA ILE A 323 22.35 2.60 -10.52
C ILE A 323 20.93 2.08 -10.34
N GLY A 324 20.22 1.85 -11.44
CA GLY A 324 18.84 1.36 -11.44
C GLY A 324 17.78 2.43 -11.62
N GLU A 325 18.13 3.72 -11.62
CA GLU A 325 17.15 4.80 -11.74
C GLU A 325 16.63 4.99 -13.16
N SER A 326 15.35 5.32 -13.26
CA SER A 326 14.72 5.75 -14.50
C SER A 326 15.09 7.20 -14.84
N PHE A 327 14.79 7.59 -16.08
CA PHE A 327 15.10 8.91 -16.60
C PHE A 327 13.85 9.76 -16.70
N ILE A 328 13.94 11.01 -16.28
CA ILE A 328 12.98 12.06 -16.61
C ILE A 328 13.59 12.88 -17.73
N PHE A 329 12.86 13.11 -18.83
CA PHE A 329 13.31 13.99 -19.90
C PHE A 329 12.45 15.24 -19.95
N LEU A 330 13.10 16.40 -20.02
CA LEU A 330 12.46 17.69 -20.20
C LEU A 330 13.14 18.43 -21.34
N VAL A 331 12.39 19.31 -21.99
CA VAL A 331 12.90 20.16 -23.06
C VAL A 331 12.65 21.61 -22.71
N GLU A 332 13.71 22.41 -22.72
CA GLU A 332 13.62 23.86 -22.67
C GLU A 332 13.58 24.42 -24.09
N ARG A 333 12.55 25.21 -24.39
CA ARG A 333 12.40 25.94 -25.65
C ARG A 333 12.01 27.37 -25.36
N ASP A 334 12.86 28.31 -25.79
CA ASP A 334 12.65 29.75 -25.62
C ASP A 334 12.32 30.18 -24.18
N GLY A 335 12.90 29.49 -23.18
CA GLY A 335 12.70 29.75 -21.75
C GLY A 335 11.45 29.09 -21.15
N ILE A 336 10.73 28.25 -21.89
CA ILE A 336 9.60 27.46 -21.41
C ILE A 336 10.04 25.99 -21.32
N VAL A 337 9.72 25.33 -20.21
CA VAL A 337 10.03 23.92 -20.00
C VAL A 337 8.82 23.05 -20.32
N TYR A 338 9.02 22.06 -21.17
CA TYR A 338 8.01 21.10 -21.59
C TYR A 338 8.30 19.73 -21.00
N GLU A 339 7.22 19.08 -20.53
CA GLU A 339 7.24 17.66 -20.23
C GLU A 339 7.39 16.84 -21.51
N THR A 340 7.87 15.62 -21.35
CA THR A 340 7.99 14.67 -22.46
C THR A 340 7.39 13.33 -22.11
N SER A 341 6.79 12.70 -23.11
CA SER A 341 6.45 11.28 -23.09
C SER A 341 7.53 10.56 -23.89
N SER A 342 8.27 9.66 -23.25
CA SER A 342 9.39 8.96 -23.87
C SER A 342 9.29 7.45 -23.71
N THR A 343 9.48 6.71 -24.80
CA THR A 343 9.57 5.25 -24.78
C THR A 343 11.03 4.83 -24.96
N LEU A 344 11.63 4.17 -23.97
CA LEU A 344 13.00 3.66 -24.07
C LEU A 344 13.06 2.26 -24.70
N ASN A 345 14.10 2.03 -25.49
CA ASN A 345 14.41 0.73 -26.05
C ASN A 345 15.00 -0.19 -24.96
N ASN A 346 14.37 -1.34 -24.74
CA ASN A 346 14.81 -2.35 -23.76
C ASN A 346 15.58 -3.53 -24.39
N VAL A 347 15.88 -3.45 -25.69
CA VAL A 347 16.61 -4.49 -26.42
C VAL A 347 18.11 -4.24 -26.29
N SER A 348 18.83 -5.26 -25.82
CA SER A 348 20.30 -5.25 -25.72
C SER A 348 20.94 -4.74 -27.04
N PRO A 349 21.89 -3.79 -26.97
CA PRO A 349 22.66 -3.37 -25.80
C PRO A 349 22.03 -2.25 -24.94
N PHE A 350 20.79 -1.83 -25.23
CA PHE A 350 20.17 -0.70 -24.55
C PHE A 350 19.49 -1.09 -23.22
N THR A 351 19.49 -0.17 -22.26
CA THR A 351 18.77 -0.28 -20.99
C THR A 351 17.81 0.89 -20.79
N THR A 352 16.73 0.66 -20.04
CA THR A 352 15.73 1.68 -19.68
C THR A 352 16.03 2.39 -18.35
N ILE A 353 17.09 1.94 -17.66
CA ILE A 353 17.56 2.43 -16.36
C ILE A 353 19.03 2.82 -16.43
N TYR A 354 19.45 3.71 -15.53
CA TYR A 354 20.82 4.16 -15.39
C TYR A 354 21.76 3.03 -14.95
N GLY A 355 22.94 3.00 -15.57
CA GLY A 355 24.07 2.20 -15.13
C GLY A 355 25.38 2.72 -15.74
N ASP A 356 26.47 2.55 -15.01
CA ASP A 356 27.76 3.12 -15.40
C ASP A 356 28.24 2.64 -16.76
N ASN A 357 28.54 3.57 -17.67
CA ASN A 357 29.00 3.31 -19.03
C ASN A 357 28.03 2.48 -19.89
N ASN A 358 26.75 2.44 -19.53
CA ASN A 358 25.72 1.79 -20.33
C ASN A 358 25.30 2.64 -21.53
N PHE A 359 24.46 2.05 -22.38
CA PHE A 359 23.81 2.71 -23.49
C PHE A 359 22.31 2.75 -23.29
N GLY A 360 21.72 3.94 -23.42
CA GLY A 360 20.27 4.13 -23.51
C GLY A 360 19.86 4.51 -24.92
N GLN A 361 18.62 4.24 -25.28
CA GLN A 361 18.03 4.77 -26.50
C GLN A 361 16.57 5.10 -26.25
N VAL A 362 16.20 6.34 -26.57
CA VAL A 362 14.81 6.79 -26.61
C VAL A 362 14.29 6.56 -28.03
N ALA A 363 13.35 5.64 -28.16
CA ALA A 363 12.76 5.20 -29.43
C ALA A 363 11.62 6.13 -29.90
N GLU A 364 10.84 6.65 -28.96
CA GLU A 364 9.74 7.59 -29.19
C GLU A 364 9.90 8.76 -28.21
N PHE A 365 9.71 9.99 -28.70
CA PHE A 365 9.93 11.20 -27.91
C PHE A 365 8.93 12.30 -28.31
N ASP A 366 7.91 12.46 -27.49
CA ASP A 366 6.84 13.43 -27.70
C ASP A 366 6.89 14.53 -26.65
N LEU A 367 6.81 15.79 -27.08
CA LEU A 367 6.61 16.93 -26.20
C LEU A 367 5.14 16.96 -25.79
N SER A 368 4.86 16.98 -24.49
CA SER A 368 3.52 17.09 -23.95
C SER A 368 3.20 18.55 -23.58
N ASN A 369 2.57 18.78 -22.43
CA ASN A 369 2.21 20.12 -21.98
C ASN A 369 3.44 20.85 -21.40
N GLU A 370 3.29 22.16 -21.22
CA GLU A 370 4.19 22.93 -20.37
C GLU A 370 4.22 22.31 -18.97
N PHE A 371 5.41 22.20 -18.39
CA PHE A 371 5.61 21.59 -17.08
C PHE A 371 4.82 22.37 -16.03
N VAL A 372 4.10 21.66 -15.15
CA VAL A 372 3.25 22.29 -14.14
C VAL A 372 4.09 22.95 -13.05
N GLU A 373 3.97 24.26 -12.93
CA GLU A 373 4.75 25.09 -12.02
C GLU A 373 4.38 24.88 -10.55
N GLU A 374 5.32 24.40 -9.73
CA GLU A 374 5.19 24.39 -8.27
C GLU A 374 6.43 24.97 -7.59
N CYS A 375 6.67 26.28 -7.73
CA CYS A 375 7.84 26.90 -7.13
C CYS A 375 7.78 26.93 -5.60
N ILE A 376 8.76 26.30 -4.95
CA ILE A 376 8.96 26.37 -3.50
C ILE A 376 9.87 27.57 -3.22
N LEU A 377 9.23 28.71 -2.96
CA LEU A 377 9.93 29.96 -2.70
C LEU A 377 10.44 30.01 -1.25
N PRO A 378 11.76 30.18 -1.02
CA PRO A 378 12.30 30.42 0.30
C PRO A 378 11.71 31.68 0.94
N LEU A 379 11.72 31.74 2.27
CA LEU A 379 11.33 32.94 3.00
C LEU A 379 12.15 34.14 2.54
N GLY A 380 11.48 35.17 2.03
CA GLY A 380 12.12 36.38 1.55
C GLY A 380 12.24 36.48 0.03
N ILE A 381 11.72 35.52 -0.75
CA ILE A 381 11.54 35.63 -2.20
C ILE A 381 10.05 35.80 -2.52
N SER A 382 9.73 36.72 -3.43
CA SER A 382 8.37 37.02 -3.89
C SER A 382 7.92 36.14 -5.06
N ASP A 383 6.62 36.14 -5.32
CA ASP A 383 6.00 35.49 -6.48
C ASP A 383 6.44 36.11 -7.82
N GLU A 384 7.20 37.22 -7.81
CA GLU A 384 7.84 37.82 -8.99
C GLU A 384 9.35 37.47 -9.09
N CYS A 385 9.84 36.54 -8.25
CA CYS A 385 11.25 36.16 -8.08
C CYS A 385 12.16 37.33 -7.63
N GLU A 386 11.61 38.28 -6.88
CA GLU A 386 12.38 39.38 -6.28
C GLU A 386 12.60 39.15 -4.77
N GLU A 387 13.79 39.48 -4.26
CA GLU A 387 14.11 39.44 -2.84
C GLU A 387 13.34 40.54 -2.05
N PHE A 388 12.58 40.16 -1.03
CA PHE A 388 11.81 41.06 -0.17
C PHE A 388 12.66 41.88 0.82
N PHE A 389 13.86 41.40 1.19
CA PHE A 389 14.70 42.10 2.17
C PHE A 389 16.19 41.98 1.81
N SER A 390 16.81 43.10 1.42
CA SER A 390 18.27 43.19 1.44
C SER A 390 18.75 43.22 2.89
N VAL A 391 19.32 42.13 3.41
CA VAL A 391 19.96 42.14 4.73
C VAL A 391 21.28 42.89 4.62
N SER A 392 21.24 44.23 4.66
CA SER A 392 22.38 45.01 5.11
C SER A 392 22.39 44.92 6.64
N GLU A 393 23.34 44.20 7.24
CA GLU A 393 23.50 44.16 8.70
C GLU A 393 23.43 45.58 9.28
N ASN A 394 22.35 45.86 10.01
CA ASN A 394 22.19 47.11 10.75
C ASN A 394 23.26 47.16 11.85
N GLN A 395 24.42 47.77 11.56
CA GLN A 395 25.30 48.27 12.62
C GLN A 395 24.53 49.34 13.40
N LYS A 396 23.84 48.95 14.48
CA LYS A 396 23.36 49.92 15.47
C LYS A 396 24.57 50.66 16.03
N VAL A 397 24.77 51.90 15.61
CA VAL A 397 25.80 52.78 16.16
C VAL A 397 25.48 52.99 17.64
N GLN A 398 26.26 52.38 18.53
CA GLN A 398 26.10 52.54 19.99
C GLN A 398 26.09 54.03 20.35
N LYS A 399 25.05 54.50 21.05
CA LYS A 399 24.94 55.90 21.43
C LYS A 399 25.52 56.09 22.83
N LEU A 400 26.54 56.94 22.94
CA LEU A 400 27.12 57.26 24.24
C LEU A 400 26.09 57.94 25.14
N VAL A 401 25.82 57.36 26.31
CA VAL A 401 24.91 57.92 27.33
C VAL A 401 25.68 58.87 28.24
N ILE A 402 26.80 58.41 28.82
CA ILE A 402 27.57 59.19 29.78
C ILE A 402 29.04 58.75 29.85
N ASN A 403 29.92 59.69 30.18
CA ASN A 403 31.29 59.42 30.59
C ASN A 403 31.44 59.70 32.08
N VAL A 404 31.96 58.73 32.83
CA VAL A 404 32.21 58.88 34.27
C VAL A 404 33.65 58.54 34.65
N ASP A 405 34.09 59.08 35.79
CA ASP A 405 35.32 58.66 36.44
C ASP A 405 35.13 57.38 37.28
N ILE A 406 36.20 56.92 37.92
CA ILE A 406 36.16 55.72 38.79
C ILE A 406 35.25 55.87 40.02
N PHE A 407 34.83 57.09 40.35
CA PHE A 407 33.91 57.38 41.44
C PHE A 407 32.48 57.63 40.94
N GLY A 408 32.20 57.43 39.65
CA GLY A 408 30.88 57.56 39.05
C GLY A 408 30.44 59.00 38.79
N ARG A 409 31.36 59.98 38.83
CA ARG A 409 31.05 61.39 38.55
C ARG A 409 31.18 61.68 37.06
N GLU A 410 30.26 62.45 36.50
CA GLU A 410 30.27 62.82 35.08
C GLU A 410 31.53 63.62 34.71
N VAL A 411 32.17 63.25 33.59
CA VAL A 411 33.39 63.89 33.09
C VAL A 411 33.13 64.55 31.74
N LEU A 412 33.30 65.87 31.71
CA LEU A 412 33.21 66.68 30.50
C LEU A 412 34.62 66.95 29.95
N GLY A 413 35.06 66.14 28.98
CA GLY A 413 36.31 66.35 28.23
C GLY A 413 37.45 65.37 28.56
N LYS A 414 38.55 65.47 27.82
CA LYS A 414 39.76 64.65 28.01
C LYS A 414 40.56 65.18 29.19
N GLN A 415 40.28 64.71 30.39
CA GLN A 415 41.19 64.85 31.52
C GLN A 415 42.07 63.61 31.63
N SER A 416 43.28 63.78 32.13
CA SER A 416 44.28 62.73 32.29
C SER A 416 43.91 61.78 33.44
N SER A 417 42.98 60.88 33.16
CA SER A 417 42.47 59.84 34.07
C SER A 417 41.78 58.71 33.31
N LEU A 418 41.40 57.62 34.00
CA LEU A 418 40.54 56.57 33.46
C LEU A 418 39.12 57.12 33.22
N ILE A 419 38.61 57.00 32.00
CA ILE A 419 37.22 57.34 31.64
C ILE A 419 36.45 56.05 31.38
N ILE A 420 35.27 55.94 31.98
CA ILE A 420 34.31 54.85 31.75
C ILE A 420 33.14 55.43 30.95
N SER A 421 32.99 54.98 29.71
CA SER A 421 31.90 55.35 28.81
C SER A 421 30.80 54.30 28.86
N ILE A 422 29.57 54.71 29.15
CA ILE A 422 28.38 53.85 29.20
C ILE A 422 27.49 54.17 28.00
N TYR A 423 27.02 53.13 27.31
CA TYR A 423 26.17 53.24 26.13
C TYR A 423 24.72 52.85 26.44
N ASP A 424 23.80 53.21 25.54
CA ASP A 424 22.36 53.00 25.68
C ASP A 424 21.94 51.52 25.63
N ASP A 425 22.79 50.68 25.04
CA ASP A 425 22.67 49.21 25.06
C ASP A 425 23.20 48.56 26.36
N GLY A 426 23.69 49.37 27.31
CA GLY A 426 24.26 48.90 28.58
C GLY A 426 25.72 48.44 28.49
N SER A 427 26.33 48.46 27.30
CA SER A 427 27.76 48.16 27.15
C SER A 427 28.63 49.27 27.77
N ILE A 428 29.85 48.89 28.18
CA ILE A 428 30.78 49.78 28.89
C ILE A 428 32.16 49.73 28.23
N LYS A 429 32.72 50.90 27.90
CA LYS A 429 34.08 51.06 27.39
C LYS A 429 34.95 51.81 28.39
N LYS A 430 36.12 51.26 28.71
CA LYS A 430 37.11 51.88 29.61
C LYS A 430 38.27 52.42 28.78
N LYS A 431 38.60 53.71 28.95
CA LYS A 431 39.69 54.37 28.22
C LYS A 431 40.64 55.02 29.20
N TYR A 432 41.89 54.55 29.20
CA TYR A 432 42.93 55.07 30.07
C TYR A 432 43.82 56.04 29.29
N TYR A 433 43.97 57.26 29.81
CA TYR A 433 44.89 58.25 29.25
C TYR A 433 46.16 58.26 30.08
N LEU A 434 47.22 57.65 29.54
CA LEU A 434 48.58 57.76 30.07
C LEU A 434 49.13 59.14 29.69
N ASN A 435 49.37 60.01 30.66
CA ASN A 435 50.21 61.18 30.42
C ASN A 435 51.66 60.71 30.34
N HIS A 436 52.29 60.89 29.17
CA HIS A 436 53.75 60.97 29.07
C HIS A 436 54.17 62.43 29.06
#